data_AF-A0A2I0TUP3-F1
#
_entry.id   AF-A0A2I0TUP3-F1
#
_cell.length_a   1.000
_cell.length_b   1.000
_cell.length_c   1.000
_cell.angle_alpha   90.00
_cell.angle_beta   90.00
_cell.angle_gamma   90.00
#
_symmetry.space_group_name_H-M   'P 1'
#
loop_
_entity.id
_entity.type
_entity.pdbx_description
1 polymer ?
#
loop_
_entity_poly.entity_id
_entity_poly.type
_entity_poly.pdbx_seq_one_letter_code
_entity_poly.pdbx_strand_id
1 'polypeptide(L)'
;MRMPRRSLVIQARTRWLLVGLALLFSLVLLMYLLECAPQTDGNGSLPGVVGENMGKEYYQALLQEQEEHYQNRATSLKRQIAQLKQELQEMSDKLKSLQEKKSPKVNGMTYQSTKEQASNDLLEFLHSQIDKAEVSVGAKLPSEYGVIPFESFTSMKVFQLEMGLTRHPEEKPVRKDKRDELVEVIEAGLEVINNPDEEDGQDEDDGVGERQLYSENDFIEGYYRTERDKGTQYELFYKKMDGMEYRHVTLFRPFGPLMKVKSETVDISRSIINVIVPLAGRTEAFAQFMQNFRDVCIHQDKRVHLTVVYFGQDGLSEVKSILESVASQKPFSPNVNLE
;
A
#
# COMPACT_ATOMS: atom_id res chain seq x y z
N MET A 1 52.95 33.40 51.23
CA MET A 1 52.39 33.99 49.98
C MET A 1 53.52 34.10 48.96
N ARG A 2 53.51 33.62 47.71
CA ARG A 2 52.49 33.16 46.74
C ARG A 2 53.12 32.01 45.93
N MET A 3 52.38 30.94 45.67
CA MET A 3 52.72 29.96 44.62
C MET A 3 52.19 30.43 43.24
N PRO A 4 52.82 30.02 42.12
CA PRO A 4 52.71 30.75 40.86
C PRO A 4 51.42 30.40 40.10
N ARG A 5 50.64 31.43 39.79
CA ARG A 5 49.40 31.40 38.97
C ARG A 5 49.64 31.06 37.48
N ARG A 6 50.72 30.35 37.11
CA ARG A 6 51.09 30.10 35.70
C ARG A 6 50.43 28.85 35.09
N SER A 7 50.05 27.85 35.90
CA SER A 7 49.45 26.60 35.39
C SER A 7 48.00 26.78 34.90
N LEU A 8 47.19 27.56 35.62
CA LEU A 8 45.79 27.85 35.25
C LEU A 8 45.65 28.64 33.94
N VAL A 9 46.58 29.55 33.65
CA VAL A 9 46.55 30.37 32.43
C VAL A 9 46.85 29.53 31.19
N ILE A 10 47.75 28.56 31.30
CA ILE A 10 48.10 27.65 30.19
C ILE A 10 46.93 26.71 29.90
N GLN A 11 46.27 26.18 30.93
CA GLN A 11 45.09 25.33 30.79
C GLN A 11 43.87 26.08 30.20
N ALA A 12 43.70 27.35 30.55
CA ALA A 12 42.69 28.19 29.93
C ALA A 12 43.00 28.40 28.44
N ARG A 13 44.25 28.73 28.09
CA ARG A 13 44.68 28.94 26.70
C ARG A 13 44.55 27.70 25.82
N THR A 14 44.85 26.51 26.34
CA THR A 14 44.62 25.25 25.60
C THR A 14 43.14 24.93 25.43
N ARG A 15 42.28 25.26 26.40
CA ARG A 15 40.82 25.14 26.25
C ARG A 15 40.28 26.10 25.17
N TRP A 16 40.74 27.34 25.15
CA TRP A 16 40.37 28.30 24.09
C TRP A 16 40.86 27.87 22.71
N LEU A 17 42.05 27.27 22.61
CA LEU A 17 42.55 26.69 21.36
C LEU A 17 41.72 25.48 20.89
N LEU A 18 41.32 24.60 21.80
CA LEU A 18 40.47 23.44 21.48
C LEU A 18 39.06 23.88 21.05
N VAL A 19 38.49 24.90 21.70
CA VAL A 19 37.21 25.48 21.29
C VAL A 19 37.33 26.15 19.91
N GLY A 20 38.43 26.87 19.66
CA GLY A 20 38.71 27.45 18.35
C GLY A 20 38.86 26.40 17.25
N LEU A 21 39.55 25.28 17.55
CA LEU A 21 39.70 24.16 16.63
C LEU A 21 38.37 23.47 16.35
N ALA A 22 37.54 23.25 17.37
CA ALA A 22 36.21 22.67 17.23
C ALA A 22 35.27 23.57 16.40
N LEU A 23 35.32 24.90 16.63
CA LEU A 23 34.61 25.87 15.82
C LEU A 23 35.07 25.84 14.36
N LEU A 24 36.38 25.74 14.11
CA LEU A 24 36.93 25.66 12.76
C LEU A 24 36.50 24.36 12.06
N PHE A 25 36.53 23.21 12.74
CA PHE A 25 35.99 21.95 12.21
C PHE A 25 34.49 22.03 11.93
N SER A 26 33.71 22.68 12.81
CA SER A 26 32.28 22.88 12.59
C SER A 26 31.99 23.76 11.36
N LEU A 27 32.82 24.79 11.14
CA LEU A 27 32.75 25.66 9.96
C LEU A 27 33.10 24.91 8.68
N VAL A 28 34.14 24.07 8.71
CA VAL A 28 34.51 23.22 7.57
C VAL A 28 33.41 22.20 7.26
N LEU A 29 32.78 21.61 8.27
CA LEU A 29 31.63 20.71 8.09
C LEU A 29 30.42 21.45 7.51
N LEU A 30 30.15 22.68 7.96
CA LEU A 30 29.10 23.54 7.41
C LEU A 30 29.37 23.89 5.94
N MET A 31 30.60 24.25 5.60
CA MET A 31 31.01 24.51 4.22
C MET A 31 30.90 23.25 3.37
N TYR A 32 31.31 22.09 3.89
CA TYR A 32 31.17 20.80 3.21
C TYR A 32 29.70 20.41 2.99
N LEU A 33 28.81 20.67 3.96
CA LEU A 33 27.37 20.46 3.80
C LEU A 33 26.75 21.48 2.83
N LEU A 34 27.27 22.71 2.73
CA LEU A 34 26.87 23.68 1.72
C LEU A 34 27.32 23.26 0.32
N GLU A 35 28.52 22.69 0.17
CA GLU A 35 29.07 22.23 -1.11
C GLU A 35 28.50 20.86 -1.55
N CYS A 36 28.06 20.02 -0.60
CA CYS A 36 27.41 18.72 -0.83
C CYS A 36 25.89 18.75 -0.68
N ALA A 37 25.27 19.92 -0.51
CA ALA A 37 23.82 20.03 -0.63
C ALA A 37 23.47 19.77 -2.11
N PRO A 38 22.65 18.76 -2.43
CA PRO A 38 22.18 18.57 -3.78
C PRO A 38 21.47 19.86 -4.22
N GLN A 39 21.74 20.30 -5.46
CA GLN A 39 20.96 21.35 -6.12
C GLN A 39 19.48 21.01 -5.96
N THR A 40 18.82 21.70 -5.04
CA THR A 40 17.40 21.91 -5.11
C THR A 40 17.25 22.98 -6.17
N ASP A 41 16.76 22.59 -7.34
CA ASP A 41 16.25 23.51 -8.33
C ASP A 41 15.10 24.29 -7.66
N GLY A 42 15.45 25.45 -7.10
CA GLY A 42 14.59 26.23 -6.21
C GLY A 42 15.27 27.55 -5.88
N ASN A 43 15.15 28.50 -6.81
CA ASN A 43 15.75 29.83 -6.75
C ASN A 43 15.49 30.57 -5.43
N GLY A 44 16.56 31.18 -4.90
CA GLY A 44 16.52 32.59 -4.46
C GLY A 44 16.35 32.85 -2.96
N SER A 45 17.48 33.10 -2.30
CA SER A 45 17.63 33.67 -0.97
C SER A 45 17.22 35.16 -0.87
N LEU A 46 16.76 35.58 0.32
CA LEU A 46 16.89 36.94 0.88
C LEU A 46 18.23 37.02 1.63
N PRO A 47 18.95 38.17 1.71
CA PRO A 47 18.42 39.46 2.22
C PRO A 47 18.99 40.77 1.58
N GLY A 48 18.29 41.92 1.75
CA GLY A 48 18.93 43.26 1.67
C GLY A 48 18.16 44.43 1.02
N VAL A 49 17.19 45.02 1.73
CA VAL A 49 16.87 46.48 1.93
C VAL A 49 16.85 47.52 0.77
N VAL A 50 17.21 47.26 -0.50
CA VAL A 50 17.10 48.31 -1.57
C VAL A 50 16.43 47.81 -2.87
N GLY A 51 15.93 46.57 -2.92
CA GLY A 51 15.44 45.94 -4.16
C GLY A 51 13.94 45.63 -4.27
N GLU A 52 13.09 46.12 -3.36
CA GLU A 52 11.71 45.62 -3.19
C GLU A 52 10.81 45.82 -4.43
N ASN A 53 11.04 46.85 -5.23
CA ASN A 53 10.21 47.10 -6.43
C ASN A 53 10.63 46.23 -7.63
N MET A 54 11.94 46.05 -7.87
CA MET A 54 12.43 45.26 -9.03
C MET A 54 12.21 43.75 -8.84
N GLY A 55 12.34 43.25 -7.61
CA GLY A 55 12.06 41.84 -7.32
C GLY A 55 10.57 41.53 -7.47
N LYS A 56 9.70 42.41 -6.98
CA LYS A 56 8.24 42.23 -7.06
C LYS A 56 7.73 42.20 -8.50
N GLU A 57 8.22 43.09 -9.36
CA GLU A 57 7.88 43.09 -10.79
C GLU A 57 8.39 41.83 -11.49
N TYR A 58 9.57 41.35 -11.14
CA TYR A 58 10.11 40.09 -11.68
C TYR A 58 9.30 38.87 -11.25
N TYR A 59 8.94 38.75 -9.96
CA TYR A 59 8.06 37.68 -9.47
C TYR A 59 6.66 37.75 -10.10
N GLN A 60 6.13 38.95 -10.30
CA GLN A 60 4.84 39.15 -10.97
C GLN A 60 4.89 38.74 -12.44
N ALA A 61 5.98 39.05 -13.16
CA ALA A 61 6.19 38.61 -14.53
C ALA A 61 6.28 37.08 -14.63
N LEU A 62 6.95 36.42 -13.68
CA LEU A 62 7.11 34.96 -13.66
C LEU A 62 5.78 34.24 -13.37
N LEU A 63 4.95 34.80 -12.47
CA LEU A 63 3.59 34.31 -12.24
C LEU A 63 2.70 34.47 -13.48
N GLN A 64 2.82 35.62 -14.17
CA GLN A 64 2.06 35.89 -15.38
C GLN A 64 2.48 34.94 -16.53
N GLU A 65 3.77 34.65 -16.67
CA GLU A 65 4.28 33.68 -17.64
C GLU A 65 3.76 32.26 -17.34
N GLN A 66 3.71 31.87 -16.07
CA GLN A 66 3.16 30.57 -15.67
C GLN A 66 1.65 30.49 -15.95
N GLU A 67 0.89 31.54 -15.64
CA GLU A 67 -0.53 31.62 -15.92
C GLU A 67 -0.81 31.54 -17.43
N GLU A 68 -0.03 32.28 -18.24
CA GLU A 68 -0.12 32.23 -19.69
C GLU A 68 0.21 30.82 -20.22
N HIS A 69 1.22 30.14 -19.66
CA HIS A 69 1.53 28.76 -19.99
C HIS A 69 0.37 27.79 -19.70
N TYR A 70 -0.27 27.92 -18.53
CA TYR A 70 -1.44 27.10 -18.19
C TYR A 70 -2.64 27.42 -19.08
N GLN A 71 -2.90 28.70 -19.37
CA GLN A 71 -3.96 29.10 -20.28
C GLN A 71 -3.72 28.58 -21.71
N ASN A 72 -2.48 28.63 -22.19
CA ASN A 72 -2.08 28.07 -23.49
C ASN A 72 -2.24 26.54 -23.53
N ARG A 73 -1.89 25.84 -22.45
CA ARG A 73 -2.11 24.39 -22.35
C ARG A 73 -3.60 24.05 -22.30
N ALA A 74 -4.39 24.80 -21.53
CA ALA A 74 -5.83 24.59 -21.42
C ALA A 74 -6.55 24.85 -22.75
N THR A 75 -6.17 25.90 -23.49
CA THR A 75 -6.73 26.20 -24.82
C THR A 75 -6.32 25.17 -25.86
N SER A 76 -5.07 24.70 -25.83
CA SER A 76 -4.59 23.60 -26.69
C SER A 76 -5.36 22.31 -26.42
N LEU A 77 -5.53 21.91 -25.16
CA LEU A 77 -6.32 20.74 -24.77
C LEU A 77 -7.78 20.89 -25.16
N LYS A 78 -8.38 22.06 -24.97
CA LYS A 78 -9.75 22.35 -25.40
C LYS A 78 -9.91 22.21 -26.92
N ARG A 79 -8.90 22.63 -27.69
CA ARG A 79 -8.87 22.45 -29.14
C ARG A 79 -8.71 20.99 -29.54
N GLN A 80 -7.88 20.21 -28.84
CA GLN A 80 -7.74 18.77 -29.07
C GLN A 80 -9.05 18.03 -28.78
N ILE A 81 -9.74 18.36 -27.69
CA ILE A 81 -11.05 17.81 -27.37
C ILE A 81 -12.07 18.17 -28.46
N ALA A 82 -12.06 19.41 -28.96
CA ALA A 82 -12.94 19.82 -30.05
C ALA A 82 -12.64 19.06 -31.35
N GLN A 83 -11.36 18.87 -31.69
CA GLN A 83 -10.93 18.09 -32.86
C GLN A 83 -11.34 16.63 -32.74
N LEU A 84 -11.07 15.97 -31.62
CA LEU A 84 -11.47 14.58 -31.38
C LEU A 84 -12.99 14.41 -31.42
N LYS A 85 -13.75 15.37 -30.87
CA LYS A 85 -15.22 15.36 -30.97
C LYS A 85 -15.68 15.51 -32.42
N GLN A 86 -15.02 16.35 -33.21
CA GLN A 86 -15.33 16.50 -34.63
C GLN A 86 -14.97 15.23 -35.42
N GLU A 87 -13.83 14.61 -35.17
CA GLU A 87 -13.44 13.34 -35.80
C GLU A 87 -14.39 12.20 -35.44
N LEU A 88 -14.82 12.11 -34.17
CA LEU A 88 -15.83 11.14 -33.74
C LEU A 88 -17.18 11.38 -34.44
N GLN A 89 -17.59 12.65 -34.56
CA GLN A 89 -18.82 13.00 -35.27
C GLN A 89 -18.71 12.69 -36.77
N GLU A 90 -17.58 12.99 -37.41
CA GLU A 90 -17.35 12.71 -38.83
C GLU A 90 -17.26 11.20 -39.10
N MET A 91 -16.64 10.43 -38.21
CA MET A 91 -16.64 8.97 -38.29
C MET A 91 -18.04 8.39 -38.10
N SER A 92 -18.83 8.94 -37.16
CA SER A 92 -20.25 8.59 -36.98
C SER A 92 -21.06 8.88 -38.25
N ASP A 93 -20.89 10.04 -38.87
CA ASP A 93 -21.64 10.44 -40.05
C ASP A 93 -21.17 9.69 -41.32
N LYS A 94 -19.88 9.34 -41.40
CA LYS A 94 -19.36 8.36 -42.39
C LYS A 94 -19.98 6.99 -42.21
N LEU A 95 -20.14 6.53 -40.97
CA LEU A 95 -20.79 5.25 -40.68
C LEU A 95 -22.27 5.27 -41.10
N LYS A 96 -23.00 6.35 -40.78
CA LYS A 96 -24.40 6.55 -41.18
C LYS A 96 -24.56 6.65 -42.70
N SER A 97 -23.70 7.39 -43.39
CA SER A 97 -23.77 7.52 -44.86
C SER A 97 -23.37 6.23 -45.60
N LEU A 98 -22.48 5.42 -45.03
CA LEU A 98 -22.21 4.06 -45.53
C LEU A 98 -23.39 3.12 -45.30
N GLN A 99 -24.12 3.30 -44.18
CA GLN A 99 -25.35 2.57 -43.88
C GLN A 99 -26.49 2.94 -44.86
N GLU A 100 -26.64 4.23 -45.18
CA GLU A 100 -27.64 4.70 -46.15
C GLU A 100 -27.31 4.29 -47.59
N LYS A 101 -26.04 4.39 -48.02
CA LYS A 101 -25.59 3.95 -49.35
C LYS A 101 -25.70 2.44 -49.59
N LYS A 102 -25.87 1.64 -48.53
CA LYS A 102 -26.00 0.17 -48.60
C LYS A 102 -27.46 -0.32 -48.56
N SER A 103 -28.42 0.53 -48.93
CA SER A 103 -29.80 0.08 -49.20
C SER A 103 -30.24 0.52 -50.60
N PRO A 104 -30.41 -0.44 -51.52
CA PRO A 104 -31.66 -1.19 -51.52
C PRO A 104 -31.48 -2.72 -51.54
N LYS A 105 -32.34 -3.37 -50.74
CA LYS A 105 -32.66 -4.80 -50.68
C LYS A 105 -31.67 -5.75 -49.98
N VAL A 106 -32.23 -6.37 -48.92
CA VAL A 106 -31.83 -7.58 -48.17
C VAL A 106 -31.00 -7.36 -46.90
N ASN A 107 -31.68 -7.52 -45.76
CA ASN A 107 -31.23 -7.91 -44.41
C ASN A 107 -29.97 -7.26 -43.83
N GLY A 108 -30.12 -6.08 -43.20
CA GLY A 108 -29.03 -5.37 -42.51
C GLY A 108 -29.32 -4.94 -41.06
N MET A 109 -30.33 -5.50 -40.40
CA MET A 109 -30.66 -5.15 -39.00
C MET A 109 -29.68 -5.76 -37.97
N THR A 110 -28.76 -6.62 -38.40
CA THR A 110 -27.97 -7.44 -37.49
C THR A 110 -26.71 -6.73 -37.00
N TYR A 111 -26.00 -5.94 -37.81
CA TYR A 111 -24.60 -5.57 -37.49
C TYR A 111 -24.39 -4.66 -36.26
N GLN A 112 -25.34 -3.77 -35.94
CA GLN A 112 -25.20 -2.85 -34.81
C GLN A 112 -25.64 -3.50 -33.49
N SER A 113 -26.77 -4.21 -33.50
CA SER A 113 -27.13 -5.12 -32.42
C SER A 113 -26.06 -6.19 -32.20
N THR A 114 -25.38 -6.69 -33.24
CA THR A 114 -24.33 -7.72 -33.07
C THR A 114 -23.11 -7.20 -32.31
N LYS A 115 -22.74 -5.91 -32.42
CA LYS A 115 -21.55 -5.37 -31.73
C LYS A 115 -21.84 -5.08 -30.25
N GLU A 116 -23.01 -4.51 -29.96
CA GLU A 116 -23.48 -4.31 -28.58
C GLU A 116 -23.80 -5.66 -27.92
N GLN A 117 -24.45 -6.58 -28.64
CA GLN A 117 -24.66 -7.95 -28.19
C GLN A 117 -23.34 -8.68 -27.96
N ALA A 118 -22.37 -8.61 -28.87
CA ALA A 118 -21.06 -9.25 -28.66
C ALA A 118 -20.29 -8.64 -27.48
N SER A 119 -20.48 -7.35 -27.20
CA SER A 119 -19.90 -6.69 -26.01
C SER A 119 -20.57 -7.17 -24.73
N ASN A 120 -21.89 -7.34 -24.74
CA ASN A 120 -22.66 -7.86 -23.62
C ASN A 120 -22.37 -9.36 -23.40
N ASP A 121 -22.30 -10.15 -24.47
CA ASP A 121 -21.94 -11.57 -24.45
C ASP A 121 -20.51 -11.76 -23.90
N LEU A 122 -19.58 -10.85 -24.22
CA LEU A 122 -18.25 -10.85 -23.64
C LEU A 122 -18.29 -10.55 -22.15
N LEU A 123 -18.99 -9.50 -21.72
CA LEU A 123 -19.14 -9.18 -20.29
C LEU A 123 -19.77 -10.35 -19.52
N GLU A 124 -20.83 -10.95 -20.06
CA GLU A 124 -21.48 -12.14 -19.49
C GLU A 124 -20.52 -13.33 -19.41
N PHE A 125 -19.69 -13.55 -20.43
CA PHE A 125 -18.65 -14.56 -20.39
C PHE A 125 -17.62 -14.29 -19.27
N LEU A 126 -17.18 -13.05 -19.10
CA LEU A 126 -16.24 -12.69 -18.04
C LEU A 126 -16.85 -12.89 -16.64
N HIS A 127 -18.11 -12.48 -16.43
CA HIS A 127 -18.84 -12.78 -15.20
C HIS A 127 -18.98 -14.29 -14.97
N SER A 128 -19.24 -15.08 -16.02
CA SER A 128 -19.26 -16.54 -15.93
C SER A 128 -17.90 -17.14 -15.55
N GLN A 129 -16.77 -16.51 -15.92
CA GLN A 129 -15.45 -16.96 -15.46
C GLN A 129 -15.27 -16.71 -13.96
N ILE A 130 -15.74 -15.57 -13.45
CA ILE A 130 -15.72 -15.26 -12.02
C ILE A 130 -16.52 -16.30 -11.23
N ASP A 131 -17.72 -16.64 -11.70
CA ASP A 131 -18.59 -17.63 -11.05
C ASP A 131 -17.99 -19.05 -11.04
N LYS A 132 -17.16 -19.37 -12.03
CA LYS A 132 -16.44 -20.66 -12.12
C LYS A 132 -15.13 -20.66 -11.34
N ALA A 133 -14.55 -19.48 -11.10
CA ALA A 133 -13.33 -19.34 -10.34
C ALA A 133 -13.59 -19.55 -8.86
N GLU A 134 -12.58 -20.02 -8.13
CA GLU A 134 -12.70 -20.29 -6.70
C GLU A 134 -12.59 -18.98 -5.88
N VAL A 135 -13.39 -17.97 -6.26
CA VAL A 135 -13.36 -16.63 -5.66
C VAL A 135 -14.56 -16.42 -4.74
N SER A 136 -15.76 -16.79 -5.20
CA SER A 136 -17.00 -16.68 -4.40
C SER A 136 -17.37 -17.99 -3.69
N VAL A 137 -17.02 -19.14 -4.26
CA VAL A 137 -17.35 -20.47 -3.73
C VAL A 137 -16.15 -21.40 -3.85
N GLY A 138 -15.85 -22.13 -2.76
CA GLY A 138 -14.79 -23.13 -2.71
C GLY A 138 -15.01 -24.29 -3.68
N ALA A 139 -13.93 -24.78 -4.30
CA ALA A 139 -14.00 -25.86 -5.27
C ALA A 139 -13.60 -27.20 -4.63
N LYS A 140 -14.28 -28.29 -5.02
CA LYS A 140 -13.88 -29.63 -4.58
C LYS A 140 -12.64 -30.07 -5.36
N LEU A 141 -11.50 -30.13 -4.67
CA LEU A 141 -10.25 -30.61 -5.24
C LEU A 141 -10.16 -32.14 -5.21
N PRO A 142 -9.58 -32.78 -6.24
CA PRO A 142 -9.42 -34.23 -6.28
C PRO A 142 -8.37 -34.76 -5.29
N SER A 143 -7.41 -33.91 -4.91
CA SER A 143 -6.36 -34.22 -3.92
C SER A 143 -5.79 -32.94 -3.31
N GLU A 144 -5.05 -33.08 -2.22
CA GLU A 144 -4.29 -31.99 -1.58
C GLU A 144 -3.26 -31.32 -2.51
N TYR A 145 -2.73 -32.07 -3.47
CA TYR A 145 -1.79 -31.55 -4.49
C TYR A 145 -2.48 -30.71 -5.57
N GLY A 146 -3.82 -30.68 -5.60
CA GLY A 146 -4.58 -29.81 -6.48
C GLY A 146 -4.71 -28.37 -5.97
N VAL A 147 -4.25 -28.09 -4.74
CA VAL A 147 -4.32 -26.76 -4.13
C VAL A 147 -3.30 -25.84 -4.80
N ILE A 148 -3.79 -24.74 -5.36
CA ILE A 148 -2.95 -23.65 -5.85
C ILE A 148 -2.81 -22.65 -4.70
N PRO A 149 -1.60 -22.42 -4.17
CA PRO A 149 -1.40 -21.52 -3.05
C PRO A 149 -1.47 -20.06 -3.51
N PHE A 150 -1.74 -19.17 -2.55
CA PHE A 150 -1.60 -17.74 -2.75
C PHE A 150 -0.14 -17.32 -2.61
N GLU A 151 0.27 -16.38 -3.45
CA GLU A 151 1.52 -15.64 -3.31
C GLU A 151 1.21 -14.28 -2.69
N SER A 152 2.09 -13.79 -1.81
CA SER A 152 1.91 -12.51 -1.13
C SER A 152 2.76 -11.44 -1.79
N PHE A 153 2.30 -10.20 -1.75
CA PHE A 153 3.07 -9.05 -2.20
C PHE A 153 2.76 -7.81 -1.37
N THR A 154 3.73 -6.91 -1.36
CA THR A 154 3.59 -5.51 -0.93
C THR A 154 3.88 -4.62 -2.15
N SER A 155 3.73 -3.30 -2.02
CA SER A 155 4.04 -2.36 -3.12
C SER A 155 5.46 -2.56 -3.69
N MET A 156 6.42 -3.06 -2.88
CA MET A 156 7.82 -3.19 -3.28
C MET A 156 8.33 -4.62 -3.46
N LYS A 157 7.64 -5.63 -2.91
CA LYS A 157 8.17 -6.99 -2.71
C LYS A 157 7.14 -8.04 -3.06
N VAL A 158 7.57 -9.14 -3.65
CA VAL A 158 6.75 -10.33 -3.89
C VAL A 158 7.36 -11.50 -3.12
N PHE A 159 6.50 -12.32 -2.52
CA PHE A 159 6.85 -13.48 -1.71
C PHE A 159 6.27 -14.72 -2.36
N GLN A 160 7.13 -15.47 -3.05
CA GLN A 160 6.75 -16.68 -3.78
C GLN A 160 7.03 -17.93 -2.96
N LEU A 161 6.08 -18.87 -2.96
CA LEU A 161 6.22 -20.14 -2.23
C LEU A 161 7.00 -21.20 -3.03
N GLU A 162 7.01 -21.10 -4.37
CA GLU A 162 7.64 -22.10 -5.25
C GLU A 162 9.17 -22.16 -5.13
N MET A 163 9.80 -21.13 -4.57
CA MET A 163 11.26 -21.07 -4.41
C MET A 163 11.79 -22.02 -3.32
N GLY A 164 10.91 -22.74 -2.61
CA GLY A 164 11.27 -23.51 -1.42
C GLY A 164 11.66 -22.60 -0.26
N LEU A 165 11.83 -23.18 0.94
CA LEU A 165 12.24 -22.48 2.18
C LEU A 165 13.69 -21.96 2.10
N THR A 166 14.00 -21.19 1.06
CA THR A 166 15.28 -20.54 0.87
C THR A 166 15.41 -19.40 1.87
N ARG A 167 16.66 -19.01 2.12
CA ARG A 167 17.01 -17.97 3.09
C ARG A 167 16.42 -16.58 2.75
N HIS A 168 15.99 -16.37 1.51
CA HIS A 168 15.44 -15.12 1.00
C HIS A 168 14.17 -15.39 0.18
N PRO A 169 13.00 -15.55 0.83
CA PRO A 169 11.72 -15.73 0.15
C PRO A 169 11.21 -14.45 -0.53
N GLU A 170 11.89 -13.33 -0.31
CA GLU A 170 11.60 -12.03 -0.90
C GLU A 170 12.24 -11.91 -2.28
N GLU A 171 11.41 -11.76 -3.31
CA GLU A 171 11.82 -11.32 -4.63
C GLU A 171 11.43 -9.84 -4.82
N LYS A 172 12.36 -9.01 -5.28
CA LYS A 172 11.94 -7.77 -5.93
C LYS A 172 11.24 -8.21 -7.21
N PRO A 173 10.06 -7.70 -7.57
CA PRO A 173 9.48 -7.99 -8.88
C PRO A 173 10.46 -7.51 -9.96
N VAL A 174 11.31 -8.42 -10.45
CA VAL A 174 12.48 -8.10 -11.27
C VAL A 174 12.03 -7.73 -12.68
N ARG A 175 10.95 -8.38 -13.14
CA ARG A 175 10.38 -8.15 -14.46
C ARG A 175 9.42 -6.96 -14.42
N LYS A 176 9.58 -6.07 -15.41
CA LYS A 176 8.85 -4.80 -15.49
C LYS A 176 7.34 -5.02 -15.68
N ASP A 177 6.97 -5.99 -16.51
CA ASP A 177 5.59 -6.42 -16.74
C ASP A 177 4.86 -6.77 -15.44
N LYS A 178 5.50 -7.54 -14.56
CA LYS A 178 4.92 -7.92 -13.26
C LYS A 178 4.81 -6.76 -12.29
N ARG A 179 5.72 -5.79 -12.32
CA ARG A 179 5.59 -4.56 -11.53
C ARG A 179 4.41 -3.72 -12.00
N ASP A 180 4.35 -3.49 -13.30
CA ASP A 180 3.30 -2.67 -13.90
C ASP A 180 1.92 -3.31 -13.64
N GLU A 181 1.81 -4.64 -13.69
CA GLU A 181 0.60 -5.39 -13.32
C GLU A 181 0.18 -5.18 -11.85
N LEU A 182 1.11 -5.30 -10.89
CA LEU A 182 0.77 -5.13 -9.47
C LEU A 182 0.40 -3.68 -9.14
N VAL A 183 1.06 -2.70 -9.76
CA VAL A 183 0.70 -1.28 -9.61
C VAL A 183 -0.71 -1.03 -10.14
N GLU A 184 -1.03 -1.52 -11.34
CA GLU A 184 -2.36 -1.42 -11.94
C GLU A 184 -3.45 -2.03 -11.02
N VAL A 185 -3.16 -3.19 -10.41
CA VAL A 185 -4.10 -3.86 -9.50
C VAL A 185 -4.31 -3.05 -8.22
N ILE A 186 -3.24 -2.49 -7.64
CA ILE A 186 -3.33 -1.64 -6.44
C ILE A 186 -4.13 -0.37 -6.73
N GLU A 187 -3.91 0.26 -7.89
CA GLU A 187 -4.64 1.45 -8.33
C GLU A 187 -6.13 1.15 -8.55
N ALA A 188 -6.45 0.04 -9.21
CA ALA A 188 -7.83 -0.39 -9.40
C ALA A 188 -8.53 -0.71 -8.07
N GLY A 189 -7.83 -1.30 -7.10
CA GLY A 189 -8.36 -1.51 -5.75
C GLY A 189 -8.66 -0.20 -5.02
N LEU A 190 -7.81 0.82 -5.18
CA LEU A 190 -8.07 2.16 -4.66
C LEU A 190 -9.26 2.84 -5.32
N GLU A 191 -9.43 2.65 -6.64
CA GLU A 191 -10.60 3.16 -7.36
C GLU A 191 -11.90 2.56 -6.81
N VAL A 192 -11.92 1.25 -6.55
CA VAL A 192 -13.07 0.53 -5.97
C VAL A 192 -13.39 1.02 -4.55
N ILE A 193 -12.39 1.27 -3.70
CA ILE A 193 -12.62 1.72 -2.32
C ILE A 193 -13.10 3.17 -2.27
N ASN A 194 -12.52 4.03 -3.13
CA ASN A 194 -12.83 5.45 -3.13
C ASN A 194 -14.13 5.77 -3.90
N ASN A 195 -14.59 4.87 -4.76
CA ASN A 195 -15.85 4.98 -5.49
C ASN A 195 -16.70 3.71 -5.26
N PRO A 196 -17.27 3.52 -4.06
CA PRO A 196 -18.14 2.39 -3.78
C PRO A 196 -19.43 2.48 -4.63
N ASP A 197 -19.92 1.33 -5.08
CA ASP A 197 -21.17 1.22 -5.81
C ASP A 197 -22.37 1.34 -4.84
N GLU A 198 -23.55 1.72 -5.33
CA GLU A 198 -24.78 1.79 -4.50
C GLU A 198 -25.14 0.45 -3.85
N GLU A 199 -24.73 -0.68 -4.45
CA GLU A 199 -24.92 -2.05 -3.91
C GLU A 199 -23.98 -2.41 -2.76
N ASP A 200 -22.88 -1.67 -2.55
CA ASP A 200 -21.89 -1.97 -1.50
C ASP A 200 -22.38 -1.60 -0.09
N GLY A 201 -23.63 -1.14 0.05
CA GLY A 201 -24.34 -1.08 1.33
C GLY A 201 -23.67 -0.22 2.40
N GLN A 202 -23.01 0.88 2.02
CA GLN A 202 -22.64 1.89 3.03
C GLN A 202 -23.93 2.53 3.53
N ASP A 203 -24.28 2.24 4.78
CA ASP A 203 -25.37 2.87 5.50
C ASP A 203 -25.35 4.38 5.21
N GLU A 204 -26.43 4.91 4.65
CA GLU A 204 -26.64 6.35 4.40
C GLU A 204 -26.65 7.20 5.70
N ASP A 205 -26.25 6.62 6.85
CA ASP A 205 -26.27 7.22 8.19
C ASP A 205 -24.91 7.81 8.64
N ASP A 206 -23.84 7.65 7.86
CA ASP A 206 -22.59 8.39 8.10
C ASP A 206 -22.73 9.83 7.56
N GLY A 207 -23.56 10.61 8.26
CA GLY A 207 -23.84 12.00 7.95
C GLY A 207 -22.56 12.83 7.82
N VAL A 208 -22.39 13.50 6.67
CA VAL A 208 -21.55 14.71 6.48
C VAL A 208 -20.19 14.65 7.20
N GLY A 209 -19.51 13.50 7.15
CA GLY A 209 -18.10 13.37 7.48
C GLY A 209 -17.29 13.30 6.18
N GLU A 210 -16.13 13.95 6.12
CA GLU A 210 -15.21 13.80 4.99
C GLU A 210 -15.00 12.30 4.72
N ARG A 211 -15.48 11.80 3.57
CA ARG A 211 -15.16 10.46 3.10
C ARG A 211 -13.63 10.36 3.05
N GLN A 212 -13.05 9.60 3.98
CA GLN A 212 -11.60 9.48 4.08
C GLN A 212 -11.09 8.72 2.85
N LEU A 213 -10.52 9.46 1.90
CA LEU A 213 -9.93 8.89 0.70
C LEU A 213 -8.73 8.02 1.07
N TYR A 214 -8.68 6.82 0.50
CA TYR A 214 -7.54 5.92 0.58
C TYR A 214 -6.51 6.28 -0.48
N SER A 215 -5.24 6.12 -0.12
CA SER A 215 -4.07 6.37 -0.95
C SER A 215 -3.21 5.11 -1.03
N GLU A 216 -2.22 5.10 -1.92
CA GLU A 216 -1.28 3.98 -2.05
C GLU A 216 -0.55 3.67 -0.74
N ASN A 217 -0.30 4.67 0.12
CA ASN A 217 0.34 4.47 1.42
C ASN A 217 -0.53 3.69 2.41
N ASP A 218 -1.84 3.62 2.16
CA ASP A 218 -2.77 2.87 3.00
C ASP A 218 -2.82 1.39 2.60
N PHE A 219 -2.17 0.99 1.49
CA PHE A 219 -2.02 -0.41 1.10
C PHE A 219 -1.02 -1.13 2.03
N ILE A 220 -1.46 -2.23 2.64
CA ILE A 220 -0.65 -3.00 3.58
C ILE A 220 -0.01 -4.19 2.88
N GLU A 221 -0.85 -5.06 2.32
CA GLU A 221 -0.46 -6.29 1.67
C GLU A 221 -1.51 -6.72 0.66
N GLY A 222 -1.10 -7.55 -0.29
CA GLY A 222 -2.00 -8.22 -1.19
C GLY A 222 -1.62 -9.69 -1.35
N TYR A 223 -2.59 -10.48 -1.74
CA TYR A 223 -2.41 -11.87 -2.13
C TYR A 223 -2.87 -12.03 -3.57
N TYR A 224 -2.19 -12.89 -4.34
CA TYR A 224 -2.69 -13.30 -5.65
C TYR A 224 -2.54 -14.79 -5.87
N ARG A 225 -3.42 -15.33 -6.70
CA ARG A 225 -3.43 -16.73 -7.09
C ARG A 225 -3.85 -16.84 -8.55
N THR A 226 -3.07 -17.55 -9.35
CA THR A 226 -3.34 -17.72 -10.79
C THR A 226 -3.86 -19.11 -11.08
N GLU A 227 -5.12 -19.21 -11.49
CA GLU A 227 -5.73 -20.41 -12.10
C GLU A 227 -5.49 -20.37 -13.61
N ARG A 228 -4.72 -21.32 -14.15
CA ARG A 228 -4.24 -21.26 -15.55
C ARG A 228 -5.35 -21.23 -16.60
N ASP A 229 -6.52 -21.75 -16.26
CA ASP A 229 -7.68 -21.88 -17.13
C ASP A 229 -8.77 -20.83 -16.90
N LYS A 230 -8.64 -19.99 -15.85
CA LYS A 230 -9.68 -19.01 -15.49
C LYS A 230 -9.15 -17.59 -15.36
N GLY A 231 -7.94 -17.40 -14.82
CA GLY A 231 -7.36 -16.09 -14.59
C GLY A 231 -6.68 -15.96 -13.22
N THR A 232 -6.46 -14.72 -12.79
CA THR A 232 -5.78 -14.38 -11.55
C THR A 232 -6.72 -13.69 -10.57
N GLN A 233 -6.83 -14.23 -9.37
CA GLN A 233 -7.49 -13.60 -8.23
C GLN A 233 -6.50 -12.73 -7.48
N TYR A 234 -6.93 -11.55 -7.06
CA TYR A 234 -6.19 -10.65 -6.19
C TYR A 234 -7.04 -10.30 -4.96
N GLU A 235 -6.44 -10.37 -3.78
CA GLU A 235 -7.00 -9.87 -2.52
C GLU A 235 -6.12 -8.73 -2.03
N LEU A 236 -6.72 -7.58 -1.77
CA LEU A 236 -6.01 -6.34 -1.42
C LEU A 236 -6.50 -5.83 -0.09
N PHE A 237 -5.57 -5.51 0.80
CA PHE A 237 -5.84 -5.03 2.15
C PHE A 237 -5.35 -3.61 2.33
N TYR A 238 -6.28 -2.71 2.64
CA TYR A 238 -5.99 -1.30 2.87
C TYR A 238 -6.38 -0.91 4.29
N LYS A 239 -5.49 -0.23 5.00
CA LYS A 239 -5.70 0.17 6.38
C LYS A 239 -5.12 1.55 6.62
N LYS A 240 -5.93 2.44 7.21
CA LYS A 240 -5.46 3.73 7.73
C LYS A 240 -4.61 3.53 8.98
N MET A 241 -3.58 4.34 9.16
CA MET A 241 -2.58 4.18 10.24
C MET A 241 -3.19 3.95 11.64
N ASP A 242 -4.27 4.66 11.98
CA ASP A 242 -4.93 4.59 13.29
C ASP A 242 -6.33 3.95 13.25
N GLY A 243 -6.71 3.37 12.11
CA GLY A 243 -8.00 2.70 11.95
C GLY A 243 -8.02 1.33 12.63
N MET A 244 -9.09 1.04 13.37
CA MET A 244 -9.45 -0.33 13.79
C MET A 244 -10.32 -1.02 12.74
N GLU A 245 -10.34 -0.49 11.53
CA GLU A 245 -11.03 -1.03 10.38
C GLU A 245 -10.02 -1.14 9.23
N TYR A 246 -10.17 -2.19 8.43
CA TYR A 246 -9.46 -2.30 7.16
C TYR A 246 -10.46 -2.58 6.03
N ARG A 247 -10.13 -2.13 4.83
CA ARG A 247 -10.88 -2.41 3.61
C ARG A 247 -10.25 -3.60 2.92
N HIS A 248 -11.07 -4.57 2.58
CA HIS A 248 -10.70 -5.74 1.82
C HIS A 248 -11.38 -5.70 0.46
N VAL A 249 -10.57 -5.72 -0.60
CA VAL A 249 -11.05 -5.73 -1.98
C VAL A 249 -10.58 -6.99 -2.66
N THR A 250 -11.53 -7.71 -3.26
CA THR A 250 -11.24 -8.86 -4.10
C THR A 250 -11.47 -8.47 -5.56
N LEU A 251 -10.41 -8.57 -6.35
CA LEU A 251 -10.42 -8.35 -7.79
C LEU A 251 -10.11 -9.66 -8.52
N PHE A 252 -10.68 -9.83 -9.70
CA PHE A 252 -10.40 -10.99 -10.56
C PHE A 252 -10.04 -10.51 -11.95
N ARG A 253 -8.89 -10.97 -12.45
CA ARG A 253 -8.44 -10.76 -13.83
C ARG A 253 -8.65 -12.07 -14.60
N PRO A 254 -9.76 -12.20 -15.35
CA PRO A 254 -9.88 -13.26 -16.35
C PRO A 254 -8.89 -13.03 -17.50
N PHE A 255 -9.10 -13.64 -18.67
CA PHE A 255 -8.34 -13.33 -19.90
C PHE A 255 -8.77 -12.00 -20.53
N GLY A 256 -8.93 -10.96 -19.72
CA GLY A 256 -9.51 -9.68 -20.09
C GLY A 256 -9.21 -8.59 -19.05
N PRO A 257 -10.06 -7.56 -18.93
CA PRO A 257 -9.87 -6.49 -17.96
C PRO A 257 -10.02 -7.00 -16.53
N LEU A 258 -9.44 -6.27 -15.58
CA LEU A 258 -9.62 -6.52 -14.15
C LEU A 258 -11.07 -6.20 -13.74
N MET A 259 -11.69 -7.09 -12.98
CA MET A 259 -13.08 -6.97 -12.54
C MET A 259 -13.17 -6.96 -11.02
N LYS A 260 -14.03 -6.09 -10.49
CA LYS A 260 -14.41 -6.10 -9.06
C LYS A 260 -15.25 -7.34 -8.77
N VAL A 261 -14.89 -8.08 -7.73
CA VAL A 261 -15.70 -9.20 -7.23
C VAL A 261 -16.35 -8.87 -5.90
N LYS A 262 -15.59 -8.30 -4.96
CA LYS A 262 -16.07 -7.98 -3.62
C LYS A 262 -15.33 -6.79 -3.04
N SER A 263 -16.04 -5.96 -2.28
CA SER A 263 -15.47 -4.88 -1.46
C SER A 263 -16.15 -4.91 -0.10
N GLU A 264 -15.37 -4.99 0.98
CA GLU A 264 -15.92 -5.04 2.34
C GLU A 264 -15.08 -4.22 3.33
N THR A 265 -15.76 -3.68 4.34
CA THR A 265 -15.12 -3.09 5.53
C THR A 265 -15.11 -4.12 6.63
N VAL A 266 -13.94 -4.39 7.20
CA VAL A 266 -13.80 -5.32 8.31
C VAL A 266 -13.37 -4.54 9.55
N ASP A 267 -14.25 -4.49 10.55
CA ASP A 267 -13.95 -3.97 11.87
C ASP A 267 -13.18 -5.01 12.70
N ILE A 268 -11.94 -4.68 13.04
CA ILE A 268 -11.06 -5.48 13.90
C ILE A 268 -11.10 -5.04 15.36
N SER A 269 -11.94 -4.07 15.75
CA SER A 269 -12.04 -3.58 17.13
C SER A 269 -12.39 -4.69 18.12
N ARG A 270 -13.24 -5.64 17.72
CA ARG A 270 -13.72 -6.77 18.52
C ARG A 270 -12.98 -8.09 18.29
N SER A 271 -12.02 -8.10 17.36
CA SER A 271 -11.29 -9.31 17.03
C SER A 271 -10.30 -9.69 18.13
N ILE A 272 -10.35 -10.95 18.56
CA ILE A 272 -9.45 -11.53 19.56
C ILE A 272 -8.48 -12.46 18.85
N ILE A 273 -7.18 -12.25 19.04
CA ILE A 273 -6.14 -13.09 18.44
C ILE A 273 -5.77 -14.19 19.44
N ASN A 274 -5.91 -15.45 19.06
CA ASN A 274 -5.51 -16.59 19.88
C ASN A 274 -4.20 -17.17 19.36
N VAL A 275 -3.12 -17.05 20.12
CA VAL A 275 -1.82 -17.65 19.83
C VAL A 275 -1.73 -18.96 20.59
N ILE A 276 -1.64 -20.08 19.85
CA ILE A 276 -1.50 -21.41 20.42
C ILE A 276 -0.06 -21.87 20.19
N VAL A 277 0.67 -22.07 21.29
CA VAL A 277 2.07 -22.48 21.25
C VAL A 277 2.19 -23.92 21.74
N PRO A 278 2.39 -24.90 20.84
CA PRO A 278 2.79 -26.24 21.22
C PRO A 278 4.25 -26.22 21.69
N LEU A 279 4.50 -26.63 22.93
CA LEU A 279 5.82 -26.60 23.56
C LEU A 279 6.19 -27.96 24.13
N ALA A 280 7.42 -28.41 23.87
CA ALA A 280 8.02 -29.58 24.49
C ALA A 280 9.48 -29.23 24.85
N GLY A 281 9.82 -29.29 26.14
CA GLY A 281 11.13 -28.85 26.63
C GLY A 281 11.44 -27.38 26.29
N ARG A 282 12.69 -27.10 25.88
CA ARG A 282 13.19 -25.79 25.37
C ARG A 282 12.73 -24.57 26.18
N THR A 283 12.81 -24.67 27.50
CA THR A 283 12.31 -23.66 28.45
C THR A 283 13.02 -22.31 28.29
N GLU A 284 14.31 -22.30 27.97
CA GLU A 284 15.08 -21.06 27.71
C GLU A 284 14.56 -20.28 26.49
N ALA A 285 14.29 -20.97 25.37
CA ALA A 285 13.75 -20.33 24.17
C ALA A 285 12.32 -19.82 24.42
N PHE A 286 11.53 -20.55 25.22
CA PHE A 286 10.22 -20.11 25.64
C PHE A 286 10.27 -18.86 26.54
N ALA A 287 11.27 -18.75 27.43
CA ALA A 287 11.47 -17.54 28.23
C ALA A 287 11.74 -16.31 27.34
N GLN A 288 12.58 -16.46 26.31
CA GLN A 288 12.83 -15.38 25.35
C GLN A 288 11.59 -15.04 24.52
N PHE A 289 10.83 -16.06 24.07
CA PHE A 289 9.54 -15.86 23.42
C PHE A 289 8.59 -15.04 24.31
N MET A 290 8.48 -15.38 25.60
CA MET A 290 7.60 -14.68 26.53
C MET A 290 8.01 -13.22 26.77
N GLN A 291 9.32 -12.91 26.73
CA GLN A 291 9.80 -11.53 26.77
C GLN A 291 9.35 -10.75 25.54
N ASN A 292 9.54 -11.31 24.34
CA ASN A 292 9.10 -10.66 23.10
C ASN A 292 7.57 -10.54 23.03
N PHE A 293 6.85 -11.59 23.46
CA PHE A 293 5.39 -11.60 23.53
C PHE A 293 4.87 -10.52 24.48
N ARG A 294 5.55 -10.31 25.61
CA ARG A 294 5.22 -9.22 26.53
C ARG A 294 5.35 -7.86 25.85
N ASP A 295 6.47 -7.60 25.17
CA ASP A 295 6.75 -6.28 24.61
C ASP A 295 5.91 -5.95 23.36
N VAL A 296 5.59 -6.96 22.56
CA VAL A 296 4.78 -6.80 21.34
C VAL A 296 3.30 -6.97 21.64
N CYS A 297 2.88 -8.08 22.25
CA CYS A 297 1.46 -8.38 22.41
C CYS A 297 0.89 -7.67 23.66
N ILE A 298 1.44 -7.90 24.85
CA ILE A 298 0.81 -7.38 26.09
C ILE A 298 0.89 -5.84 26.18
N HIS A 299 1.99 -5.24 25.71
CA HIS A 299 2.16 -3.78 25.77
C HIS A 299 1.45 -3.04 24.63
N GLN A 300 1.37 -3.61 23.43
CA GLN A 300 0.79 -2.91 22.27
C GLN A 300 -0.67 -3.31 22.02
N ASP A 301 -1.04 -4.59 22.14
CA ASP A 301 -2.40 -5.09 21.87
C ASP A 301 -2.94 -6.02 22.97
N LYS A 302 -3.83 -5.50 23.81
CA LYS A 302 -4.43 -6.22 24.94
C LYS A 302 -5.42 -7.33 24.54
N ARG A 303 -5.66 -7.55 23.24
CA ARG A 303 -6.63 -8.51 22.73
C ARG A 303 -6.01 -9.83 22.26
N VAL A 304 -4.71 -9.99 22.45
CA VAL A 304 -4.00 -11.24 22.13
C VAL A 304 -4.05 -12.17 23.34
N HIS A 305 -4.57 -13.38 23.16
CA HIS A 305 -4.60 -14.45 24.16
C HIS A 305 -3.55 -15.51 23.83
N LEU A 306 -2.79 -15.93 24.84
CA LEU A 306 -1.79 -16.98 24.70
C LEU A 306 -2.28 -18.26 25.37
N THR A 307 -2.30 -19.35 24.61
CA THR A 307 -2.50 -20.71 25.13
C THR A 307 -1.23 -21.51 24.89
N VAL A 308 -0.66 -22.07 25.95
CA VAL A 308 0.51 -22.94 25.85
C VAL A 308 0.05 -24.37 26.06
N VAL A 309 0.25 -25.21 25.03
CA VAL A 309 0.00 -26.65 25.09
C VAL A 309 1.34 -27.32 25.35
N TYR A 310 1.54 -27.81 26.57
CA TYR A 310 2.82 -28.38 26.98
C TYR A 310 2.80 -29.90 26.90
N PHE A 311 3.73 -30.46 26.13
CA PHE A 311 3.90 -31.90 25.95
C PHE A 311 5.01 -32.43 26.85
N GLY A 312 4.63 -33.29 27.80
CA GLY A 312 5.54 -33.94 28.76
C GLY A 312 5.54 -33.31 30.15
N GLN A 313 6.31 -33.88 31.08
CA GLN A 313 6.41 -33.42 32.46
C GLN A 313 7.70 -32.64 32.75
N ASP A 314 8.77 -32.94 32.02
CA ASP A 314 10.10 -32.37 32.24
C ASP A 314 10.15 -30.91 31.80
N GLY A 315 10.33 -29.98 32.75
CA GLY A 315 10.38 -28.54 32.47
C GLY A 315 9.03 -27.83 32.58
N LEU A 316 7.93 -28.55 32.82
CA LEU A 316 6.59 -27.99 32.98
C LEU A 316 6.51 -27.00 34.16
N SER A 317 7.16 -27.30 35.28
CA SER A 317 7.19 -26.42 36.46
C SER A 317 7.89 -25.09 36.16
N GLU A 318 8.93 -25.11 35.33
CA GLU A 318 9.66 -23.92 34.91
C GLU A 318 8.80 -23.06 33.96
N VAL A 319 8.12 -23.69 32.99
CA VAL A 319 7.18 -23.00 32.09
C VAL A 319 6.03 -22.35 32.86
N LYS A 320 5.45 -23.04 33.84
CA LYS A 320 4.42 -22.46 34.72
C LYS A 320 4.95 -21.25 35.48
N SER A 321 6.16 -21.33 36.05
CA SER A 321 6.79 -20.21 36.74
C SER A 321 7.03 -19.01 35.83
N ILE A 322 7.46 -19.23 34.58
CA ILE A 322 7.63 -18.17 33.58
C ILE A 322 6.28 -17.49 33.28
N LEU A 323 5.22 -18.28 33.07
CA LEU A 323 3.89 -17.74 32.79
C LEU A 323 3.31 -16.96 33.97
N GLU A 324 3.45 -17.46 35.19
CA GLU A 324 3.02 -16.78 36.41
C GLU A 324 3.78 -15.46 36.64
N SER A 325 5.08 -15.45 36.34
CA SER A 325 5.91 -14.23 36.40
C SER A 325 5.38 -13.14 35.46
N VAL A 326 4.95 -13.51 34.25
CA VAL A 326 4.38 -12.57 33.28
C VAL A 326 2.94 -12.17 33.65
N ALA A 327 2.13 -13.10 34.15
CA ALA A 327 0.73 -12.87 34.55
C ALA A 327 0.61 -12.03 35.84
N SER A 328 1.55 -12.13 36.77
CA SER A 328 1.51 -11.35 38.02
C SER A 328 1.70 -9.83 37.83
N GLN A 329 2.23 -9.41 36.69
CA GLN A 329 2.57 -8.00 36.43
C GLN A 329 1.42 -7.19 35.81
N LYS A 330 0.38 -7.82 35.24
CA LYS A 330 -0.82 -7.19 34.61
C LYS A 330 -1.99 -8.20 34.57
N PRO A 331 -3.27 -7.77 34.47
CA PRO A 331 -4.39 -8.70 34.33
C PRO A 331 -4.39 -9.33 32.92
N PHE A 332 -3.50 -10.29 32.71
CA PHE A 332 -3.42 -11.16 31.55
C PHE A 332 -3.61 -12.59 32.08
N SER A 333 -4.55 -13.34 31.51
CA SER A 333 -4.85 -14.71 31.94
C SER A 333 -4.32 -15.71 30.91
N PRO A 334 -3.06 -16.16 31.01
CA PRO A 334 -2.57 -17.26 30.19
C PRO A 334 -3.22 -18.57 30.65
N ASN A 335 -3.74 -19.35 29.70
CA ASN A 335 -4.24 -20.70 29.96
C ASN A 335 -3.17 -21.72 29.57
N VAL A 336 -2.91 -22.69 30.46
CA VAL A 336 -2.01 -23.82 30.21
C VAL A 336 -2.83 -25.09 30.25
N ASN A 337 -2.90 -25.79 29.12
CA ASN A 337 -3.50 -27.11 29.04
C ASN A 337 -2.38 -28.15 28.97
N LEU A 338 -2.42 -29.15 29.84
CA LEU A 338 -1.58 -30.34 29.72
C LEU A 338 -2.23 -31.32 28.76
N GLU A 339 -1.45 -31.86 27.83
CA GLU A 339 -1.77 -33.08 27.07
C GLU A 339 -0.72 -34.17 27.29
#